data_AF-A0AAE8QPL0-F1
#
_entry.id   AF-A0AAE8QPL0-F1
#
_cell.length_a   1.000
_cell.length_b   1.000
_cell.length_c   1.000
_cell.angle_alpha   90.00
_cell.angle_beta   90.00
_cell.angle_gamma   90.00
#
_symmetry.space_group_name_H-M   'P 1'
#
loop_
_entity.id
_entity.type
_entity.pdbx_description
1 polymer ?
#
loop_
_entity_poly.entity_id
_entity_poly.type
_entity_poly.pdbx_seq_one_letter_code
_entity_poly.pdbx_strand_id
1 'polypeptide(L)'
;MELAGAGVNVRRIEDTGTVGRNTTTPSPKPSNSQPPQNGSNKKPDENKGTGNLVFKSDYDNHLINVQGFNRDASKGITGGHNMDEFYNYFRNVEKLDDKDFIHKVTPHPTIDGIIQINYKIPKLDNKGNLTGEYKHFKNPKTVYDPSKISDATIIEWGKDAMQQGIDAGSIVGRKITGINPNGLKFEGYMDANGTITNFYPKLD
;
A
#
# COMPACT_ATOMS: atom_id res chain seq x y z
N MET A 1 13.12 -53.86 -21.55
CA MET A 1 14.12 -54.51 -20.68
C MET A 1 13.89 -54.00 -19.27
N GLU A 2 13.49 -54.90 -18.39
CA GLU A 2 13.48 -54.72 -16.94
C GLU A 2 14.90 -54.43 -16.42
N LEU A 3 15.01 -53.73 -15.28
CA LEU A 3 15.47 -54.36 -14.03
C LEU A 3 15.39 -53.37 -12.85
N ALA A 4 14.82 -53.89 -11.77
CA ALA A 4 14.64 -53.31 -10.45
C ALA A 4 15.94 -53.24 -9.65
N GLY A 5 15.89 -52.58 -8.48
CA GLY A 5 16.91 -52.74 -7.45
C GLY A 5 16.70 -51.85 -6.21
N ALA A 6 15.91 -52.33 -5.26
CA ALA A 6 15.76 -51.78 -3.92
C ALA A 6 17.01 -52.05 -3.04
N GLY A 7 17.23 -51.24 -2.01
CA GLY A 7 18.25 -51.48 -0.99
C GLY A 7 18.07 -50.61 0.25
N VAL A 8 17.28 -51.11 1.20
CA VAL A 8 17.13 -50.61 2.59
C VAL A 8 18.37 -51.01 3.39
N ASN A 9 18.88 -50.16 4.28
CA ASN A 9 19.71 -50.62 5.40
C ASN A 9 19.40 -49.85 6.69
N VAL A 10 18.71 -50.54 7.58
CA VAL A 10 18.46 -50.18 8.97
C VAL A 10 19.64 -50.67 9.80
N ARG A 11 20.24 -49.82 10.63
CA ARG A 11 21.01 -50.29 11.80
C ARG A 11 20.71 -49.47 13.05
N ARG A 12 20.15 -50.19 14.01
CA ARG A 12 19.89 -49.90 15.43
C ARG A 12 21.18 -50.05 16.22
N ILE A 13 21.45 -49.16 17.18
CA ILE A 13 22.23 -49.45 18.39
C ILE A 13 21.55 -48.73 19.56
N GLU A 14 21.35 -49.47 20.65
CA GLU A 14 20.81 -49.01 21.93
C GLU A 14 21.92 -48.87 22.99
N ASP A 15 21.59 -48.04 23.98
CA ASP A 15 21.84 -48.17 25.43
C ASP A 15 23.22 -47.82 26.03
N THR A 16 23.20 -46.97 27.06
CA THR A 16 23.52 -47.35 28.47
C THR A 16 23.37 -46.12 29.39
N GLY A 17 22.63 -46.29 30.50
CA GLY A 17 22.32 -45.27 31.53
C GLY A 17 23.52 -44.70 32.30
N THR A 18 23.36 -43.75 33.24
CA THR A 18 22.98 -44.05 34.65
C THR A 18 22.75 -42.76 35.47
N VAL A 19 21.56 -42.66 36.11
CA VAL A 19 21.20 -42.26 37.51
C VAL A 19 21.92 -41.12 38.27
N GLY A 20 21.12 -40.20 38.84
CA GLY A 20 21.41 -39.44 40.06
C GLY A 20 20.15 -38.76 40.65
N ARG A 21 19.79 -39.07 41.92
CA ARG A 21 18.51 -38.77 42.62
C ARG A 21 18.61 -37.60 43.63
N ASN A 22 17.43 -37.01 43.91
CA ASN A 22 16.87 -36.45 45.17
C ASN A 22 17.52 -35.23 45.88
N THR A 23 16.70 -34.23 46.25
CA THR A 23 16.11 -34.05 47.61
C THR A 23 15.09 -32.89 47.69
N THR A 24 14.20 -33.01 48.66
CA THR A 24 12.96 -32.27 49.00
C THR A 24 13.15 -31.10 49.98
N THR A 25 12.46 -29.96 49.72
CA THR A 25 11.74 -28.97 50.60
C THR A 25 12.36 -28.43 51.92
N PRO A 26 12.00 -27.23 52.46
CA PRO A 26 10.67 -26.57 52.45
C PRO A 26 10.59 -25.04 52.23
N SER A 27 9.36 -24.58 51.95
CA SER A 27 8.91 -23.18 51.85
C SER A 27 8.91 -22.40 53.17
N PRO A 28 8.92 -21.06 53.13
CA PRO A 28 8.20 -20.22 54.08
C PRO A 28 6.96 -19.52 53.46
N LYS A 29 5.90 -19.40 54.25
CA LYS A 29 4.60 -18.73 54.00
C LYS A 29 4.71 -17.18 54.14
N PRO A 30 3.68 -16.36 53.86
CA PRO A 30 3.79 -15.08 53.16
C PRO A 30 3.85 -13.86 54.12
N SER A 31 4.49 -12.78 53.70
CA SER A 31 4.39 -11.49 54.40
C SER A 31 3.60 -10.50 53.54
N ASN A 32 2.48 -10.07 54.10
CA ASN A 32 1.57 -9.07 53.56
C ASN A 32 1.98 -7.71 54.12
N SER A 33 2.35 -6.76 53.27
CA SER A 33 2.49 -5.35 53.67
C SER A 33 2.32 -4.43 52.45
N GLN A 34 1.16 -3.79 52.36
CA GLN A 34 0.94 -2.59 51.55
C GLN A 34 1.52 -1.36 52.26
N PRO A 35 2.14 -0.44 51.50
CA PRO A 35 2.06 0.99 51.80
C PRO A 35 1.42 1.79 50.64
N PRO A 36 1.07 3.08 50.86
CA PRO A 36 -0.14 3.71 50.36
C PRO A 36 -0.02 4.30 48.95
N GLN A 37 -1.17 4.40 48.27
CA GLN A 37 -1.33 5.21 47.07
C GLN A 37 -1.53 6.69 47.44
N ASN A 38 -0.70 7.58 46.89
CA ASN A 38 -1.20 8.83 46.31
C ASN A 38 -0.17 9.56 45.41
N GLY A 39 -0.56 9.80 44.16
CA GLY A 39 -0.38 11.08 43.45
C GLY A 39 1.00 11.48 42.91
N SER A 40 1.33 11.02 41.70
CA SER A 40 2.06 11.83 40.70
C SER A 40 1.97 11.17 39.32
N ASN A 41 0.86 11.40 38.60
CA ASN A 41 0.75 10.97 37.21
C ASN A 41 1.60 11.86 36.30
N LYS A 42 2.87 11.45 36.18
CA LYS A 42 3.74 11.74 35.06
C LYS A 42 3.05 11.23 33.78
N LYS A 43 2.94 12.10 32.77
CA LYS A 43 2.41 11.80 31.43
C LYS A 43 3.05 10.51 30.89
N PRO A 44 2.29 9.48 30.50
CA PRO A 44 2.86 8.37 29.74
C PRO A 44 3.08 8.81 28.30
N ASP A 45 4.31 8.67 27.82
CA ASP A 45 4.58 8.46 26.39
C ASP A 45 3.89 7.16 26.00
N GLU A 46 2.71 7.27 25.40
CA GLU A 46 2.05 6.13 24.78
C GLU A 46 2.65 5.91 23.40
N ASN A 47 3.55 4.93 23.37
CA ASN A 47 3.93 4.13 22.22
C ASN A 47 2.66 3.76 21.41
N LYS A 48 2.36 4.51 20.35
CA LYS A 48 1.22 4.26 19.44
C LYS A 48 1.74 3.66 18.13
N GLY A 49 1.14 2.53 17.74
CA GLY A 49 1.19 2.05 16.35
C GLY A 49 1.72 0.63 16.14
N THR A 50 1.17 -0.39 16.82
CA THR A 50 1.25 -1.78 16.30
C THR A 50 -0.12 -2.44 16.32
N GLY A 51 -1.15 -1.72 15.86
CA GLY A 51 -2.31 -2.39 15.31
C GLY A 51 -1.94 -2.79 13.89
N ASN A 52 -1.84 -4.09 13.59
CA ASN A 52 -1.58 -4.55 12.23
C ASN A 52 -2.60 -3.91 11.28
N LEU A 53 -2.14 -3.06 10.35
CA LEU A 53 -3.00 -2.53 9.31
C LEU A 53 -3.63 -3.68 8.54
N VAL A 54 -4.94 -3.60 8.35
CA VAL A 54 -5.69 -4.56 7.55
C VAL A 54 -5.93 -3.94 6.19
N PHE A 55 -5.54 -4.65 5.13
CA PHE A 55 -5.78 -4.26 3.75
C PHE A 55 -6.81 -5.18 3.13
N LYS A 56 -7.73 -4.61 2.35
CA LYS A 56 -8.65 -5.39 1.51
C LYS A 56 -7.82 -6.21 0.52
N SER A 57 -8.27 -7.39 0.08
CA SER A 57 -7.48 -8.28 -0.78
C SER A 57 -7.02 -7.68 -2.13
N ASP A 58 -7.72 -6.67 -2.63
CA ASP A 58 -7.51 -6.01 -3.92
C ASP A 58 -7.16 -4.52 -3.78
N TYR A 59 -6.58 -4.12 -2.63
CA TYR A 59 -6.28 -2.73 -2.31
C TYR A 59 -5.32 -2.05 -3.30
N ASP A 60 -4.41 -2.82 -3.88
CA ASP A 60 -3.39 -2.41 -4.85
C ASP A 60 -3.92 -2.33 -6.29
N ASN A 61 -5.07 -2.95 -6.58
CA ASN A 61 -5.67 -2.93 -7.91
C ASN A 61 -5.96 -1.49 -8.38
N HIS A 62 -6.33 -0.57 -7.48
CA HIS A 62 -6.53 0.84 -7.83
C HIS A 62 -5.21 1.57 -8.08
N LEU A 63 -4.14 1.16 -7.40
CA LEU A 63 -2.81 1.73 -7.60
C LEU A 63 -2.25 1.32 -8.97
N ILE A 64 -2.36 0.04 -9.31
CA ILE A 64 -1.73 -0.50 -10.52
C ILE A 64 -2.64 -0.30 -11.73
N ASN A 65 -3.81 -0.93 -11.72
CA ASN A 65 -4.64 -1.11 -12.92
C ASN A 65 -5.62 0.03 -13.15
N VAL A 66 -5.96 0.28 -14.41
CA VAL A 66 -7.09 1.15 -14.76
C VAL A 66 -8.40 0.43 -14.49
N GLN A 67 -9.24 1.03 -13.63
CA GLN A 67 -10.54 0.46 -13.25
C GLN A 67 -11.69 1.03 -14.08
N GLY A 68 -11.48 2.18 -14.72
CA GLY A 68 -12.46 2.77 -15.62
C GLY A 68 -12.07 4.17 -16.06
N PHE A 69 -12.83 4.66 -17.05
CA PHE A 69 -12.68 5.99 -17.59
C PHE A 69 -14.05 6.61 -17.81
N ASN A 70 -14.17 7.87 -17.43
CA ASN A 70 -15.36 8.66 -17.68
C ASN A 70 -14.98 9.92 -18.45
N ARG A 71 -15.65 10.19 -19.57
CA ARG A 71 -15.39 11.37 -20.41
C ARG A 71 -15.89 12.69 -19.79
N ASP A 72 -16.48 12.67 -18.60
CA ASP A 72 -16.72 13.85 -17.77
C ASP A 72 -15.38 14.40 -17.23
N ALA A 73 -15.11 15.68 -17.52
CA ALA A 73 -13.88 16.36 -17.14
C ALA A 73 -13.60 16.37 -15.61
N SER A 74 -14.63 16.17 -14.79
CA SER A 74 -14.51 16.09 -13.34
C SER A 74 -14.12 14.70 -12.81
N LYS A 75 -14.27 13.64 -13.62
CA LYS A 75 -14.07 12.25 -13.20
C LYS A 75 -12.82 11.65 -13.83
N GLY A 76 -12.77 11.59 -15.16
CA GLY A 76 -11.64 11.05 -15.90
C GLY A 76 -11.31 9.60 -15.57
N ILE A 77 -10.02 9.28 -15.48
CA ILE A 77 -9.52 7.93 -15.27
C ILE A 77 -9.47 7.55 -13.79
N THR A 78 -10.00 6.37 -13.47
CA THR A 78 -10.03 5.77 -12.13
C THR A 78 -8.97 4.68 -12.04
N GLY A 79 -8.15 4.71 -10.97
CA GLY A 79 -6.97 3.87 -10.85
C GLY A 79 -5.86 4.23 -11.85
N GLY A 80 -5.01 3.27 -12.22
CA GLY A 80 -3.98 3.45 -13.23
C GLY A 80 -2.87 4.42 -12.80
N HIS A 81 -2.33 4.23 -11.60
CA HIS A 81 -1.16 5.00 -11.13
C HIS A 81 0.17 4.34 -11.53
N ASN A 82 0.15 3.12 -12.08
CA ASN A 82 1.25 2.61 -12.88
C ASN A 82 1.27 3.34 -14.23
N MET A 83 2.42 3.92 -14.61
CA MET A 83 2.54 4.70 -15.85
C MET A 83 2.25 3.86 -17.09
N ASP A 84 2.71 2.61 -17.15
CA ASP A 84 2.45 1.74 -18.31
C ASP A 84 0.96 1.46 -18.47
N GLU A 85 0.25 1.16 -17.37
CA GLU A 85 -1.20 0.95 -17.38
C GLU A 85 -1.97 2.21 -17.84
N PHE A 86 -1.57 3.39 -17.36
CA PHE A 86 -2.16 4.65 -17.79
C PHE A 86 -1.99 4.88 -19.30
N TYR A 87 -0.77 4.76 -19.83
CA TYR A 87 -0.49 4.97 -21.24
C TYR A 87 -1.13 3.89 -22.11
N ASN A 88 -1.07 2.63 -21.69
CA ASN A 88 -1.70 1.51 -22.40
C ASN A 88 -3.20 1.71 -22.52
N TYR A 89 -3.88 2.23 -21.49
CA TYR A 89 -5.30 2.51 -21.58
C TYR A 89 -5.62 3.51 -22.69
N PHE A 90 -4.95 4.66 -22.72
CA PHE A 90 -5.25 5.66 -23.76
C PHE A 90 -4.83 5.22 -25.16
N ARG A 91 -3.68 4.57 -25.30
CA ARG A 91 -3.18 4.08 -26.61
C ARG A 91 -4.01 2.93 -27.15
N ASN A 92 -4.36 1.96 -26.30
CA ASN A 92 -4.92 0.69 -26.75
C ASN A 92 -6.43 0.59 -26.55
N VAL A 93 -7.02 1.29 -25.57
CA VAL A 93 -8.47 1.30 -25.34
C VAL A 93 -9.10 2.53 -26.00
N GLU A 94 -8.62 3.74 -25.69
CA GLU A 94 -9.16 4.98 -26.29
C GLU A 94 -8.63 5.26 -27.70
N LYS A 95 -7.61 4.50 -28.15
CA LYS A 95 -6.98 4.64 -29.48
C LYS A 95 -6.44 6.05 -29.75
N LEU A 96 -5.80 6.64 -28.74
CA LEU A 96 -5.21 7.98 -28.81
C LEU A 96 -3.69 7.91 -28.85
N ASP A 97 -3.08 8.78 -29.64
CA ASP A 97 -1.65 9.07 -29.55
C ASP A 97 -1.35 9.90 -28.30
N ASP A 98 -0.11 9.82 -27.79
CA ASP A 98 0.33 10.57 -26.60
C ASP A 98 0.01 12.06 -26.69
N LYS A 99 0.17 12.69 -27.85
CA LYS A 99 -0.14 14.12 -28.06
C LYS A 99 -1.62 14.48 -27.83
N ASP A 100 -2.50 13.48 -27.97
CA ASP A 100 -3.94 13.65 -27.89
C ASP A 100 -4.48 13.44 -26.47
N PHE A 101 -3.72 12.76 -25.60
CA PHE A 101 -4.09 12.61 -24.19
C PHE A 101 -3.15 13.26 -23.19
N ILE A 102 -1.88 13.52 -23.53
CA ILE A 102 -0.94 14.23 -22.66
C ILE A 102 -1.06 15.75 -22.93
N HIS A 103 -1.38 16.52 -21.89
CA HIS A 103 -1.36 17.98 -21.95
C HIS A 103 -0.10 18.57 -21.31
N LYS A 104 0.24 18.11 -20.11
CA LYS A 104 1.43 18.55 -19.37
C LYS A 104 1.89 17.46 -18.42
N VAL A 105 3.20 17.22 -18.40
CA VAL A 105 3.87 16.35 -17.43
C VAL A 105 4.66 17.22 -16.46
N THR A 106 4.52 16.96 -15.16
CA THR A 106 5.27 17.63 -14.10
C THR A 106 5.98 16.56 -13.27
N PRO A 107 7.32 16.48 -13.27
CA PRO A 107 8.04 15.52 -12.43
C PRO A 107 8.00 15.91 -10.96
N HIS A 108 8.08 14.92 -10.07
CA HIS A 108 8.31 15.17 -8.65
C HIS A 108 9.68 15.82 -8.47
N PRO A 109 9.81 16.85 -7.60
CA PRO A 109 11.04 17.63 -7.50
C PRO A 109 12.26 16.82 -7.03
N THR A 110 12.04 15.73 -6.27
CA THR A 110 13.13 14.97 -5.63
C THR A 110 13.06 13.46 -5.82
N ILE A 111 11.99 12.91 -6.42
CA ILE A 111 11.77 11.46 -6.50
C ILE A 111 11.66 11.10 -7.97
N ASP A 112 12.75 10.58 -8.52
CA ASP A 112 12.76 10.14 -9.91
C ASP A 112 11.77 9.00 -10.12
N GLY A 113 11.07 9.04 -11.26
CA GLY A 113 10.02 8.09 -11.59
C GLY A 113 8.63 8.45 -11.06
N ILE A 114 8.44 9.51 -10.28
CA ILE A 114 7.10 10.02 -9.94
C ILE A 114 6.79 11.25 -10.80
N ILE A 115 5.67 11.22 -11.53
CA ILE A 115 5.21 12.35 -12.35
C ILE A 115 3.71 12.60 -12.16
N GLN A 116 3.29 13.84 -12.36
CA GLN A 116 1.90 14.22 -12.50
C GLN A 116 1.59 14.53 -13.96
N ILE A 117 0.55 13.89 -14.48
CA ILE A 117 0.04 14.07 -15.83
C ILE A 117 -1.27 14.85 -15.75
N ASN A 118 -1.25 16.07 -16.28
CA ASN A 118 -2.46 16.74 -16.72
C ASN A 118 -2.80 16.19 -18.10
N TYR A 119 -3.98 15.59 -18.22
CA TYR A 119 -4.40 14.88 -19.43
C TYR A 119 -5.68 15.49 -20.01
N LYS A 120 -5.91 15.18 -21.27
CA LYS A 120 -7.02 15.66 -22.08
C LYS A 120 -7.52 14.55 -22.99
N ILE A 121 -8.62 14.77 -23.70
CA ILE A 121 -9.06 13.92 -24.80
C ILE A 121 -9.70 14.77 -25.89
N PRO A 122 -9.77 14.29 -27.15
CA PRO A 122 -10.58 14.94 -28.17
C PRO A 122 -12.03 15.07 -27.72
N LYS A 123 -12.59 16.28 -27.90
CA LYS A 123 -13.98 16.58 -27.54
C LYS A 123 -14.91 16.03 -28.61
N LEU A 124 -15.99 15.41 -28.16
CA LEU A 124 -17.07 14.91 -29.01
C LEU A 124 -18.29 15.83 -28.87
N ASP A 125 -19.01 16.05 -29.96
CA ASP A 125 -20.33 16.67 -29.93
C ASP A 125 -21.40 15.68 -29.42
N ASN A 126 -22.66 16.12 -29.32
CA ASN A 126 -23.76 15.28 -28.86
C ASN A 126 -24.11 14.12 -29.81
N LYS A 127 -23.56 14.12 -31.03
CA LYS A 127 -23.73 13.08 -32.04
C LYS A 127 -22.52 12.13 -32.10
N GLY A 128 -21.50 12.35 -31.27
CA GLY A 128 -20.28 11.55 -31.22
C GLY A 128 -19.18 11.97 -32.21
N ASN A 129 -19.31 13.11 -32.91
CA ASN A 129 -18.30 13.58 -33.84
C ASN A 129 -17.23 14.42 -33.16
N LEU A 130 -16.00 14.37 -33.68
CA LEU A 130 -14.91 15.23 -33.23
C LEU A 130 -15.23 16.70 -33.50
N THR A 131 -15.03 17.56 -32.49
CA THR A 131 -15.23 19.01 -32.62
C THR A 131 -13.97 19.76 -33.05
N GLY A 132 -12.82 19.10 -33.08
CA GLY A 132 -11.49 19.73 -33.26
C GLY A 132 -10.93 20.38 -31.99
N GLU A 133 -11.66 20.34 -30.87
CA GLU A 133 -11.20 20.84 -29.57
C GLU A 133 -10.78 19.68 -28.65
N TYR A 134 -10.09 20.01 -27.55
CA TYR A 134 -9.81 19.07 -26.47
C TYR A 134 -10.60 19.39 -25.22
N LYS A 135 -11.01 18.33 -24.52
CA LYS A 135 -11.53 18.39 -23.15
C LYS A 135 -10.39 18.09 -22.19
N HIS A 136 -10.11 19.01 -21.27
CA HIS A 136 -9.10 18.85 -20.23
C HIS A 136 -9.71 18.32 -18.95
N PHE A 137 -9.07 17.34 -18.32
CA PHE A 137 -9.52 16.80 -17.04
C PHE A 137 -9.06 17.68 -15.88
N LYS A 138 -9.97 17.94 -14.95
CA LYS A 138 -9.72 18.82 -13.79
C LYS A 138 -8.76 18.19 -12.79
N ASN A 139 -8.84 16.87 -12.63
CA ASN A 139 -8.03 16.11 -11.69
C ASN A 139 -6.89 15.44 -12.45
N PRO A 140 -5.63 15.86 -12.23
CA PRO A 140 -4.48 15.22 -12.84
C PRO A 140 -4.23 13.85 -12.22
N LYS A 141 -3.48 13.00 -12.93
CA LYS A 141 -3.07 11.67 -12.46
C LYS A 141 -1.60 11.72 -12.04
N THR A 142 -1.29 11.39 -10.79
CA THR A 142 0.10 11.11 -10.37
C THR A 142 0.40 9.65 -10.65
N VAL A 143 1.45 9.36 -11.43
CA VAL A 143 1.85 8.00 -11.79
C VAL A 143 3.30 7.75 -11.39
N TYR A 144 3.65 6.48 -11.19
CA TYR A 144 5.02 6.02 -11.05
C TYR A 144 5.48 5.30 -12.32
N ASP A 145 6.74 5.47 -12.69
CA ASP A 145 7.42 4.77 -13.78
C ASP A 145 7.90 3.38 -13.29
N PRO A 146 7.30 2.27 -13.76
CA PRO A 146 7.64 0.93 -13.30
C PRO A 146 9.07 0.49 -13.64
N SER A 147 9.74 1.16 -14.60
CA SER A 147 11.15 0.89 -14.91
C SER A 147 12.11 1.45 -13.86
N LYS A 148 11.63 2.38 -13.01
CA LYS A 148 12.40 3.03 -11.94
C LYS A 148 11.93 2.62 -10.55
N ILE A 149 10.62 2.46 -10.38
CA ILE A 149 9.97 2.10 -9.12
C ILE A 149 9.05 0.93 -9.40
N SER A 150 9.42 -0.26 -8.92
CA SER A 150 8.56 -1.44 -9.11
C SER A 150 7.24 -1.34 -8.34
N ASP A 151 6.21 -2.06 -8.80
CA ASP A 151 4.91 -2.17 -8.12
C ASP A 151 5.06 -2.52 -6.64
N ALA A 152 5.91 -3.49 -6.31
CA ALA A 152 6.19 -3.88 -4.93
C ALA A 152 6.75 -2.71 -4.11
N THR A 153 7.65 -1.91 -4.69
CA THR A 153 8.27 -0.77 -3.99
C THR A 153 7.25 0.31 -3.68
N ILE A 154 6.45 0.72 -4.67
CA ILE A 154 5.43 1.77 -4.46
C ILE A 154 4.31 1.30 -3.53
N ILE A 155 3.99 -0.01 -3.53
CA ILE A 155 3.05 -0.62 -2.58
C ILE A 155 3.58 -0.48 -1.16
N GLU A 156 4.82 -0.88 -0.90
CA GLU A 156 5.42 -0.76 0.43
C GLU A 156 5.49 0.71 0.87
N TRP A 157 5.85 1.63 -0.02
CA TRP A 157 5.84 3.05 0.31
C TRP A 157 4.46 3.57 0.71
N GLY A 158 3.42 3.11 0.00
CA GLY A 158 2.05 3.45 0.32
C GLY A 158 1.58 2.87 1.65
N LYS A 159 1.99 1.64 1.99
CA LYS A 159 1.68 1.04 3.31
C LYS A 159 2.32 1.83 4.45
N ASP A 160 3.60 2.17 4.31
CA ASP A 160 4.32 3.02 5.28
C ASP A 160 3.62 4.37 5.44
N ALA A 161 3.21 4.98 4.32
CA ALA A 161 2.49 6.24 4.34
C ALA A 161 1.11 6.11 5.02
N MET A 162 0.37 5.01 4.79
CA MET A 162 -0.91 4.78 5.47
C MET A 162 -0.73 4.63 6.98
N GLN A 163 0.28 3.88 7.42
CA GLN A 163 0.63 3.76 8.84
C GLN A 163 0.97 5.12 9.44
N GLN A 164 1.86 5.87 8.78
CA GLN A 164 2.26 7.20 9.19
C GLN A 164 1.06 8.16 9.28
N GLY A 165 0.16 8.14 8.30
CA GLY A 165 -1.02 8.99 8.28
C GLY A 165 -1.99 8.68 9.41
N ILE A 166 -2.15 7.40 9.77
CA ILE A 166 -2.95 6.95 10.91
C ILE A 166 -2.31 7.40 12.23
N ASP A 167 -1.02 7.16 12.42
CA ASP A 167 -0.30 7.52 13.65
C ASP A 167 -0.27 9.05 13.87
N ALA A 168 -0.18 9.81 12.77
CA ALA A 168 -0.24 11.27 12.78
C ALA A 168 -1.68 11.83 12.91
N GLY A 169 -2.71 10.99 12.93
CA GLY A 169 -4.12 11.44 12.96
C GLY A 169 -4.54 12.22 11.72
N SER A 170 -3.86 12.04 10.59
CA SER A 170 -4.11 12.72 9.31
C SER A 170 -5.27 12.09 8.54
N ILE A 171 -6.43 12.06 9.19
CA ILE A 171 -7.65 11.39 8.73
C ILE A 171 -8.80 12.40 8.63
N VAL A 172 -9.45 12.46 7.46
CA VAL A 172 -10.66 13.25 7.23
C VAL A 172 -11.75 12.34 6.66
N GLY A 173 -12.75 12.03 7.50
CA GLY A 173 -13.75 11.02 7.16
C GLY A 173 -13.11 9.65 6.95
N ARG A 174 -13.20 9.11 5.72
CA ARG A 174 -12.56 7.84 5.33
C ARG A 174 -11.19 8.03 4.68
N LYS A 175 -10.78 9.27 4.40
CA LYS A 175 -9.55 9.56 3.69
C LYS A 175 -8.39 9.67 4.67
N ILE A 176 -7.29 9.00 4.37
CA ILE A 176 -6.02 9.07 5.07
C ILE A 176 -5.06 9.84 4.17
N THR A 177 -4.31 10.77 4.73
CA THR A 177 -3.18 11.42 4.05
C THR A 177 -1.90 11.03 4.78
N GLY A 178 -0.99 10.44 4.05
CA GLY A 178 0.25 9.88 4.58
C GLY A 178 1.46 10.35 3.79
N ILE A 179 2.63 10.30 4.41
CA ILE A 179 3.91 10.63 3.79
C ILE A 179 4.89 9.48 4.09
N ASN A 180 5.44 8.89 3.03
CA ASN A 180 6.52 7.91 3.15
C ASN A 180 7.82 8.60 3.65
N PRO A 181 8.73 7.91 4.35
CA PRO A 181 10.02 8.49 4.77
C PRO A 181 10.85 9.14 3.64
N ASN A 182 10.68 8.73 2.38
CA ASN A 182 11.33 9.36 1.22
C ASN A 182 10.71 10.71 0.80
N GLY A 183 9.61 11.13 1.45
CA GLY A 183 8.88 12.37 1.18
C GLY A 183 7.69 12.24 0.23
N LEU A 184 7.46 11.06 -0.38
CA LEU A 184 6.32 10.87 -1.28
C LEU A 184 5.01 10.86 -0.50
N LYS A 185 4.08 11.71 -0.91
CA LYS A 185 2.73 11.78 -0.35
C LYS A 185 1.84 10.70 -0.95
N PHE A 186 0.98 10.14 -0.11
CA PHE A 186 -0.10 9.25 -0.52
C PHE A 186 -1.43 9.72 0.02
N GLU A 187 -2.47 9.54 -0.77
CA GLU A 187 -3.86 9.53 -0.29
C GLU A 187 -4.36 8.09 -0.30
N GLY A 188 -5.10 7.70 0.74
CA GLY A 188 -5.76 6.40 0.80
C GLY A 188 -7.11 6.47 1.47
N TYR A 189 -7.85 5.38 1.40
CA TYR A 189 -9.20 5.30 1.92
C TYR A 189 -9.41 4.02 2.72
N MET A 190 -10.15 4.13 3.82
CA MET A 190 -10.57 2.99 4.64
C MET A 190 -12.09 2.81 4.66
N ASP A 191 -12.53 1.58 4.88
CA ASP A 191 -13.94 1.27 5.12
C ASP A 191 -14.37 1.63 6.55
N ALA A 192 -15.62 1.31 6.91
CA ALA A 192 -16.15 1.59 8.25
C ALA A 192 -15.49 0.77 9.37
N ASN A 193 -14.81 -0.33 9.03
CA ASN A 193 -14.12 -1.21 9.96
C ASN A 193 -12.63 -0.83 10.11
N GLY A 194 -12.16 0.22 9.42
CA GLY A 194 -10.76 0.62 9.39
C GLY A 194 -9.90 -0.21 8.43
N THR A 195 -10.50 -1.02 7.56
CA THR A 195 -9.76 -1.77 6.54
C THR A 195 -9.37 -0.82 5.40
N ILE A 196 -8.08 -0.76 5.07
CA ILE A 196 -7.57 0.03 3.94
C ILE A 196 -8.09 -0.59 2.63
N THR A 197 -8.81 0.21 1.86
CA THR A 197 -9.47 -0.21 0.61
C THR A 197 -8.66 0.12 -0.63
N ASN A 198 -7.87 1.19 -0.60
CA ASN A 198 -6.92 1.59 -1.65
C ASN A 198 -6.05 2.74 -1.15
N PHE A 199 -4.95 2.99 -1.87
CA PHE A 199 -4.13 4.19 -1.76
C PHE A 199 -3.39 4.46 -3.07
N TYR A 200 -2.92 5.70 -3.26
CA TYR A 200 -2.18 6.12 -4.45
C TYR A 200 -1.28 7.32 -4.18
N PRO A 201 -0.19 7.50 -4.95
CA PRO A 201 0.73 8.61 -4.77
C PRO A 201 0.09 9.94 -5.19
N LYS A 202 0.57 11.02 -4.58
CA LYS A 202 0.21 12.40 -4.89
C LYS A 202 1.47 13.24 -4.99
N LEU A 203 1.50 14.12 -5.99
CA LEU A 203 2.60 15.08 -6.15
C LEU A 203 2.57 16.16 -5.06
N ASP A 204 1.37 16.54 -4.58
CA ASP A 204 1.14 17.60 -3.59
C ASP A 204 -0.05 17.35 -2.64
#